data_AF-A0A1V5I849-F1
#
_entry.id   AF-A0A1V5I849-F1
#
_cell.length_a   1.000
_cell.length_b   1.000
_cell.length_c   1.000
_cell.angle_alpha   90.00
_cell.angle_beta   90.00
_cell.angle_gamma   90.00
#
_symmetry.space_group_name_H-M   'P 1'
#
loop_
_entity.id
_entity.type
_entity.pdbx_description
1 polymer ?
#
loop_
_entity_poly.entity_id
_entity_poly.type
_entity_poly.pdbx_seq_one_letter_code
_entity_poly.pdbx_strand_id
1 'polypeptide(L)'
;MATIYTEYESENGIRLQNMTGAAVIENQFVVMGGKCLKATEAIAPFAVGGFEKLAGKKVQADALAAGECAWVTGELPVYWNPSTEEFSNNATIGYYLVGYTTEAKTGASITFNVVDPVIVASDVATLQGIVEGITAKSGVWFKRTATLTSAAAGTAVHVLTDADVGSKTAYIMGAILKVDGATAWTDDNAAIVKIQDTNGTPVVGLTYAKAQLTGNAVLVLGSTGVTIGDAVAEGSGFTAAKGLDIIADANFAAGDNIKITIFGYLA
;
A
#
# COMPACT_ATOMS: atom_id res chain seq x y z
N MET A 1 18.13 2.49 -15.23
CA MET A 1 17.70 3.59 -14.35
C MET A 1 18.06 4.91 -15.02
N ALA A 2 17.06 5.73 -15.33
CA ALA A 2 17.24 7.04 -15.97
C ALA A 2 17.15 8.16 -14.90
N THR A 3 18.18 9.01 -14.84
CA THR A 3 18.26 10.18 -13.94
C THR A 3 17.78 11.41 -14.69
N ILE A 4 16.79 12.15 -14.17
CA ILE A 4 16.18 13.29 -14.87
C ILE A 4 16.61 14.66 -14.32
N TYR A 5 16.96 15.59 -15.20
CA TYR A 5 17.25 17.01 -14.89
C TYR A 5 16.13 17.93 -15.43
N THR A 6 15.69 18.91 -14.63
CA THR A 6 14.60 19.86 -14.97
C THR A 6 15.15 21.29 -15.16
N GLU A 7 14.74 21.98 -16.22
CA GLU A 7 15.27 23.34 -16.56
C GLU A 7 14.71 24.50 -15.72
N TYR A 8 13.81 24.23 -14.77
CA TYR A 8 13.24 25.23 -13.87
C TYR A 8 13.05 24.64 -12.48
N GLU A 9 14.11 24.71 -11.66
CA GLU A 9 14.01 24.46 -10.21
C GLU A 9 13.30 25.64 -9.54
N SER A 10 11.99 25.50 -9.34
CA SER A 10 11.29 26.21 -8.27
C SER A 10 9.89 25.63 -8.08
N GLU A 11 9.82 24.50 -7.39
CA GLU A 11 8.67 24.16 -6.57
C GLU A 11 9.17 23.19 -5.50
N ASN A 12 9.03 23.57 -4.22
CA ASN A 12 9.36 22.68 -3.10
C ASN A 12 8.58 21.37 -3.29
N GLY A 13 9.28 20.24 -3.36
CA GLY A 13 8.68 18.94 -3.61
C GLY A 13 7.49 18.66 -2.69
N ILE A 14 6.45 18.02 -3.22
CA ILE A 14 5.32 17.52 -2.44
C ILE A 14 5.74 16.28 -1.68
N ARG A 15 5.37 16.19 -0.40
CA ARG A 15 5.60 15.01 0.44
C ARG A 15 4.52 13.98 0.14
N LEU A 16 4.88 12.86 -0.47
CA LEU A 16 3.97 11.77 -0.79
C LEU A 16 4.51 10.44 -0.26
N GLN A 17 3.61 9.50 0.04
CA GLN A 17 3.99 8.13 0.34
C GLN A 17 4.42 7.41 -0.94
N ASN A 18 5.56 6.74 -0.93
CA ASN A 18 6.04 5.94 -2.05
C ASN A 18 5.18 4.67 -2.20
N MET A 19 4.25 4.70 -3.14
CA MET A 19 3.37 3.58 -3.48
C MET A 19 3.82 2.78 -4.71
N THR A 20 5.07 2.94 -5.15
CA THR A 20 5.60 2.23 -6.33
C THR A 20 5.83 0.73 -6.08
N GLY A 21 5.89 0.32 -4.81
CA GLY A 21 6.19 -1.05 -4.40
C GLY A 21 7.69 -1.37 -4.32
N ALA A 22 8.57 -0.42 -4.65
CA ALA A 22 10.03 -0.57 -4.56
C ALA A 22 10.68 0.70 -3.98
N ALA A 23 11.97 0.61 -3.63
CA ALA A 23 12.74 1.78 -3.24
C ALA A 23 12.93 2.69 -4.47
N VAL A 24 12.69 3.99 -4.29
CA VAL A 24 12.90 5.00 -5.33
C VAL A 24 14.16 5.77 -4.97
N ILE A 25 15.05 6.00 -5.94
CA ILE A 25 16.29 6.76 -5.73
C ILE A 25 16.09 8.23 -6.13
N GLU A 26 16.98 9.10 -5.67
CA GLU A 26 16.98 10.51 -6.04
C GLU A 26 17.02 10.69 -7.57
N ASN A 27 16.24 11.64 -8.08
CA ASN A 27 16.08 11.98 -9.50
C ASN A 27 15.46 10.88 -10.39
N GLN A 28 14.91 9.82 -9.79
CA GLN A 28 14.19 8.79 -10.53
C GLN A 28 12.79 9.27 -10.94
N PHE A 29 12.41 8.96 -12.19
CA PHE A 29 11.07 9.17 -12.70
C PHE A 29 10.11 8.07 -12.24
N VAL A 30 8.93 8.46 -11.77
CA VAL A 30 7.85 7.52 -11.45
C VAL A 30 6.49 8.06 -11.89
N VAL A 31 5.58 7.15 -12.23
CA VAL A 31 4.14 7.47 -12.34
C VAL A 31 3.45 6.96 -11.07
N MET A 32 2.91 7.87 -10.27
CA MET A 32 2.23 7.53 -9.02
C MET A 32 0.98 8.40 -8.82
N GLY A 33 -0.15 7.77 -8.50
CA GLY A 33 -1.42 8.46 -8.31
C GLY A 33 -1.88 9.26 -9.54
N GLY A 34 -1.60 8.75 -10.75
CA GLY A 34 -1.92 9.43 -12.01
C GLY A 34 -1.06 10.69 -12.25
N LYS A 35 0.15 10.76 -11.70
CA LYS A 35 1.04 11.92 -11.88
C LYS A 35 2.44 11.47 -12.27
N CYS A 36 3.04 12.19 -13.22
CA CYS A 36 4.46 12.11 -13.53
C CYS A 36 5.27 12.85 -12.47
N LEU A 37 6.12 12.14 -11.74
CA LEU A 37 6.88 12.66 -10.62
C LEU A 37 8.37 12.35 -10.77
N LYS A 38 9.22 13.20 -10.19
CA LYS A 38 10.64 12.95 -9.97
C LYS A 38 10.89 12.89 -8.46
N ALA A 39 11.54 11.85 -7.96
CA ALA A 39 11.94 11.82 -6.55
C ALA A 39 13.04 12.85 -6.28
N THR A 40 12.93 13.62 -5.20
CA THR A 40 13.94 14.62 -4.80
C THR A 40 14.93 14.07 -3.77
N GLU A 41 14.73 12.84 -3.32
CA GLU A 41 15.55 12.13 -2.34
C GLU A 41 15.37 10.62 -2.56
N ALA A 42 16.18 9.78 -1.89
CA ALA A 42 15.94 8.35 -1.84
C ALA A 42 14.79 8.03 -0.87
N ILE A 43 13.84 7.20 -1.29
CA ILE A 43 12.59 6.91 -0.56
C ILE A 43 12.35 5.40 -0.54
N ALA A 44 12.37 4.82 0.67
CA ALA A 44 12.05 3.41 0.86
C ALA A 44 10.60 3.08 0.41
N PRO A 45 10.28 1.81 0.09
CA PRO A 45 8.91 1.40 -0.18
C PRO A 45 7.98 1.82 0.97
N PHE A 46 6.82 2.39 0.65
CA PHE A 46 5.80 2.85 1.61
C PHE A 46 6.22 3.97 2.58
N ALA A 47 7.44 4.51 2.46
CA ALA A 47 7.88 5.67 3.24
C ALA A 47 7.39 6.99 2.61
N VAL A 48 7.30 8.05 3.41
CA VAL A 48 6.97 9.40 2.93
C VAL A 48 8.25 10.14 2.55
N GLY A 49 8.32 10.60 1.30
CA GLY A 49 9.46 11.33 0.74
C GLY A 49 9.05 12.47 -0.18
N GLY A 50 10.04 13.25 -0.62
CA GLY A 50 9.87 14.38 -1.52
C GLY A 50 9.75 13.97 -2.99
N PHE A 51 8.72 14.50 -3.65
CA PHE A 51 8.50 14.34 -5.08
C PHE A 51 8.27 15.69 -5.76
N GLU A 52 8.85 15.91 -6.93
CA GLU A 52 8.59 17.04 -7.80
C GLU A 52 7.59 16.64 -8.89
N LYS A 53 6.54 17.45 -9.10
CA LYS A 53 5.61 17.23 -10.21
C LYS A 53 6.25 17.70 -11.52
N LEU A 54 6.24 16.85 -12.53
CA LEU A 54 6.87 17.15 -13.83
C LEU A 54 5.91 17.73 -14.87
N ALA A 55 4.60 17.76 -14.61
CA ALA A 55 3.60 18.29 -15.55
C ALA A 55 3.94 19.74 -15.97
N GLY A 56 4.03 20.00 -17.27
CA GLY A 56 4.39 21.31 -17.82
C GLY A 56 5.88 21.67 -17.71
N LYS A 57 6.72 20.82 -17.11
CA LYS A 57 8.17 21.02 -17.05
C LYS A 57 8.87 20.44 -18.27
N LYS A 58 10.00 21.07 -18.59
CA LYS A 58 10.95 20.61 -19.60
C LYS A 58 12.04 19.77 -18.95
N VAL A 59 12.29 18.61 -19.54
CA VAL A 59 13.36 17.68 -19.13
C VAL A 59 14.27 17.41 -20.31
N GLN A 60 15.58 17.43 -20.09
CA GLN A 60 16.55 17.14 -21.14
C GLN A 60 16.44 15.68 -21.60
N ALA A 61 16.33 15.47 -22.92
CA ALA A 61 16.12 14.16 -23.52
C ALA A 61 17.32 13.21 -23.30
N ASP A 62 18.53 13.74 -23.13
CA ASP A 62 19.74 12.97 -22.85
C ASP A 62 19.76 12.36 -21.43
N ALA A 63 18.90 12.86 -20.54
CA ALA A 63 18.68 12.33 -19.20
C ALA A 63 17.82 11.03 -19.23
N LEU A 64 17.18 10.74 -20.36
CA LEU A 64 16.27 9.61 -20.57
C LEU A 64 17.02 8.48 -21.27
N ALA A 65 17.76 7.66 -20.50
CA ALA A 65 18.59 6.61 -21.08
C ALA A 65 17.95 5.20 -21.10
N ALA A 66 18.19 4.53 -22.24
CA ALA A 66 17.97 3.15 -22.67
C ALA A 66 16.55 2.72 -23.05
N GLY A 67 16.44 2.04 -24.20
CA GLY A 67 15.20 1.43 -24.71
C GLY A 67 15.03 1.56 -26.22
N GLU A 68 14.33 2.59 -26.67
CA GLU A 68 13.78 2.63 -28.05
C GLU A 68 13.73 4.05 -28.65
N CYS A 69 14.64 4.93 -28.23
CA CYS A 69 14.47 6.37 -28.43
C CYS A 69 15.21 6.92 -29.66
N ALA A 70 14.58 6.79 -30.83
CA ALA A 70 14.97 7.47 -32.08
C ALA A 70 14.12 8.75 -32.27
N TRP A 71 14.42 9.81 -31.50
CA TRP A 71 13.74 11.11 -31.59
C TRP A 71 14.27 11.92 -32.78
N VAL A 72 13.93 11.50 -33.99
CA VAL A 72 14.45 12.08 -35.25
C VAL A 72 13.71 13.37 -35.64
N THR A 73 12.51 13.60 -35.09
CA THR A 73 11.67 14.79 -35.31
C THR A 73 11.09 15.27 -33.98
N GLY A 74 10.81 16.57 -33.84
CA GLY A 74 10.04 17.11 -32.72
C GLY A 74 8.59 16.64 -32.73
N GLU A 75 7.85 16.90 -31.65
CA GLU A 75 6.42 16.60 -31.44
C GLU A 75 6.06 15.11 -31.42
N LEU A 76 7.04 14.22 -31.21
CA LEU A 76 6.77 12.79 -31.07
C LEU A 76 6.26 12.46 -29.66
N PRO A 77 5.25 11.57 -29.53
CA PRO A 77 4.74 11.13 -28.23
C PRO A 77 5.80 10.36 -27.46
N VAL A 78 5.76 10.52 -26.13
CA VAL A 78 6.70 9.92 -25.20
C VAL A 78 5.96 8.99 -24.27
N TYR A 79 6.32 7.72 -24.33
CA TYR A 79 5.78 6.64 -23.54
C TYR A 79 6.79 6.19 -22.49
N TRP A 80 6.30 5.76 -21.32
CA TRP A 80 7.12 5.21 -20.23
C TRP A 80 6.65 3.81 -19.85
N ASN A 81 7.59 2.87 -19.77
CA ASN A 81 7.35 1.49 -19.37
C ASN A 81 7.45 1.35 -17.83
N PRO A 82 6.36 1.02 -17.12
CA PRO A 82 6.40 0.86 -15.67
C PRO A 82 7.16 -0.37 -15.17
N SER A 83 7.49 -1.33 -16.05
CA SER A 83 8.17 -2.58 -15.68
C SER A 83 9.68 -2.51 -15.87
N THR A 84 10.15 -1.83 -16.93
CA THR A 84 11.59 -1.69 -17.23
C THR A 84 12.12 -0.30 -16.89
N GLU A 85 11.24 0.65 -16.57
CA GLU A 85 11.57 2.06 -16.31
C GLU A 85 12.15 2.80 -17.53
N GLU A 86 11.95 2.25 -18.73
CA GLU A 86 12.47 2.79 -19.99
C GLU A 86 11.47 3.72 -20.68
N PHE A 87 12.01 4.65 -21.48
CA PHE A 87 11.20 5.53 -22.34
C PHE A 87 11.19 5.02 -23.78
N SER A 88 10.05 5.22 -24.44
CA SER A 88 9.84 4.82 -25.84
C SER A 88 9.06 5.91 -26.59
N ASN A 89 9.27 6.01 -27.89
CA ASN A 89 8.41 6.77 -28.80
C ASN A 89 7.36 5.88 -29.50
N ASN A 90 7.35 4.57 -29.19
CA ASN A 90 6.38 3.61 -29.69
C ASN A 90 5.21 3.48 -28.72
N ALA A 91 4.00 3.54 -29.26
CA ALA A 91 2.79 3.25 -28.51
C ALA A 91 2.71 1.75 -28.22
N THR A 92 3.15 1.36 -27.02
CA THR A 92 3.11 -0.03 -26.55
C THR A 92 2.04 -0.19 -25.48
N ILE A 93 1.26 -1.26 -25.57
CA ILE A 93 0.21 -1.58 -24.59
C ILE A 93 0.81 -1.66 -23.19
N GLY A 94 0.17 -1.00 -22.23
CA GLY A 94 0.64 -0.96 -20.84
C GLY A 94 1.71 0.11 -20.56
N TYR A 95 2.16 0.86 -21.58
CA TYR A 95 3.00 2.03 -21.36
C TYR A 95 2.12 3.24 -21.06
N TYR A 96 2.67 4.17 -20.29
CA TYR A 96 2.05 5.46 -20.00
C TYR A 96 2.48 6.49 -21.03
N LEU A 97 1.54 7.16 -21.69
CA LEU A 97 1.84 8.40 -22.42
C LEU A 97 2.11 9.50 -21.39
N VAL A 98 3.36 9.98 -21.33
CA VAL A 98 3.83 10.93 -20.31
C VAL A 98 4.09 12.33 -20.87
N GLY A 99 4.28 12.48 -22.18
CA GLY A 99 4.53 13.79 -22.78
C GLY A 99 4.78 13.75 -24.28
N TYR A 100 5.33 14.85 -24.81
CA TYR A 100 5.79 14.97 -26.18
C TYR A 100 7.19 15.62 -26.21
N THR A 101 8.01 15.19 -27.16
CA THR A 101 9.26 15.91 -27.47
C THR A 101 8.94 17.26 -28.10
N THR A 102 9.71 18.30 -27.79
CA THR A 102 9.56 19.60 -28.50
C THR A 102 10.60 19.78 -29.60
N GLU A 103 11.70 19.03 -29.57
CA GLU A 103 12.83 19.17 -30.51
C GLU A 103 13.46 17.79 -30.80
N ALA A 104 14.33 17.71 -31.83
CA ALA A 104 15.04 16.48 -32.18
C ALA A 104 16.22 16.20 -31.21
N LYS A 105 16.57 14.92 -31.02
CA LYS A 105 17.42 14.39 -29.91
C LYS A 105 18.61 15.24 -29.44
N THR A 106 19.36 15.88 -30.34
CA THR A 106 20.51 16.71 -29.93
C THR A 106 20.03 18.08 -29.45
N GLY A 107 19.98 18.27 -28.13
CA GLY A 107 19.44 19.50 -27.50
C GLY A 107 17.96 19.44 -27.13
N ALA A 108 17.30 18.29 -27.30
CA ALA A 108 15.86 18.20 -27.08
C ALA A 108 15.44 18.31 -25.61
N SER A 109 14.38 19.08 -25.38
CA SER A 109 13.57 19.00 -24.16
C SER A 109 12.29 18.20 -24.41
N ILE A 110 11.92 17.33 -23.48
CA ILE A 110 10.55 16.79 -23.40
C ILE A 110 9.71 17.75 -22.60
N THR A 111 8.57 18.15 -23.14
CA THR A 111 7.52 18.78 -22.33
C THR A 111 6.57 17.69 -21.89
N PHE A 112 6.57 17.39 -20.59
CA PHE A 112 5.59 16.48 -20.02
C PHE A 112 4.20 17.11 -20.14
N ASN A 113 3.22 16.31 -20.61
CA ASN A 113 1.87 16.81 -20.83
C ASN A 113 1.27 17.38 -19.54
N VAL A 114 0.48 18.42 -19.71
CA VAL A 114 -0.23 19.12 -18.62
C VAL A 114 -1.33 18.23 -18.00
N VAL A 115 -1.62 17.08 -18.62
CA VAL A 115 -2.74 16.18 -18.25
C VAL A 115 -2.19 14.82 -17.85
N ASP A 116 -2.77 14.27 -16.79
CA ASP A 116 -2.46 12.99 -16.16
C ASP A 116 -2.11 11.90 -17.19
N PRO A 117 -1.08 11.06 -16.93
CA PRO A 117 -0.58 10.10 -17.90
C PRO A 117 -1.67 9.10 -18.26
N VAL A 118 -1.83 8.86 -19.57
CA VAL A 118 -2.86 7.98 -20.12
C VAL A 118 -2.23 6.62 -20.44
N ILE A 119 -2.85 5.54 -19.98
CA ILE A 119 -2.43 4.17 -20.32
C ILE A 119 -2.86 3.87 -21.75
N VAL A 120 -1.92 3.41 -22.59
CA VAL A 120 -2.23 2.93 -23.94
C VAL A 120 -2.89 1.56 -23.85
N ALA A 121 -4.07 1.41 -24.46
CA ALA A 121 -4.76 0.13 -24.60
C ALA A 121 -5.55 0.06 -25.91
N SER A 122 -5.60 -1.13 -26.51
CA SER A 122 -6.30 -1.42 -27.77
C SER A 122 -7.80 -1.71 -27.60
N ASP A 123 -8.23 -2.04 -26.39
CA ASP A 123 -9.60 -2.44 -26.08
C ASP A 123 -9.90 -2.34 -24.57
N VAL A 124 -11.19 -2.39 -24.24
CA VAL A 124 -11.70 -2.29 -22.87
C VAL A 124 -11.26 -3.47 -22.00
N ALA A 125 -11.11 -4.67 -22.57
CA ALA A 125 -10.69 -5.86 -21.81
C ALA A 125 -9.23 -5.74 -21.35
N THR A 126 -8.37 -5.16 -22.17
CA THR A 126 -6.96 -4.89 -21.87
C THR A 126 -6.82 -3.78 -20.85
N LEU A 127 -7.61 -2.69 -20.96
CA LEU A 127 -7.70 -1.68 -19.90
C LEU A 127 -8.13 -2.30 -18.58
N GLN A 128 -9.13 -3.17 -18.62
CA GLN A 128 -9.66 -3.83 -17.45
C GLN A 128 -8.60 -4.74 -16.81
N GLY A 129 -7.85 -5.52 -17.59
CA GLY A 129 -6.73 -6.33 -17.06
C GLY A 129 -5.61 -5.49 -16.43
N ILE A 130 -5.29 -4.33 -17.01
CA ILE A 130 -4.29 -3.40 -16.42
C ILE A 130 -4.82 -2.77 -15.13
N VAL A 131 -6.07 -2.32 -15.12
CA VAL A 131 -6.73 -1.76 -13.92
C VAL A 131 -6.84 -2.83 -12.82
N GLU A 132 -7.21 -4.06 -13.16
CA GLU A 132 -7.24 -5.20 -12.24
C GLU A 132 -5.85 -5.50 -11.69
N GLY A 133 -4.81 -5.47 -12.52
CA GLY A 133 -3.42 -5.64 -12.08
C GLY A 133 -2.91 -4.50 -11.18
N ILE A 134 -3.24 -3.25 -11.48
CA ILE A 134 -2.93 -2.10 -10.63
C ILE A 134 -3.69 -2.20 -9.32
N THR A 135 -4.99 -2.52 -9.36
CA THR A 135 -5.86 -2.69 -8.18
C THR A 135 -5.40 -3.84 -7.29
N ALA A 136 -4.90 -4.93 -7.89
CA ALA A 136 -4.28 -6.03 -7.15
C ALA A 136 -3.01 -5.55 -6.42
N LYS A 137 -2.20 -4.68 -7.03
CA LYS A 137 -0.98 -4.13 -6.42
C LYS A 137 -1.21 -3.00 -5.41
N SER A 138 -2.24 -2.17 -5.60
CA SER A 138 -2.51 -1.01 -4.73
C SER A 138 -3.23 -1.37 -3.43
N GLY A 139 -3.67 -2.63 -3.29
CA GLY A 139 -4.29 -3.16 -2.09
C GLY A 139 -5.70 -2.60 -1.85
N VAL A 140 -6.65 -3.46 -1.46
CA VAL A 140 -7.99 -3.00 -1.08
C VAL A 140 -7.99 -2.61 0.38
N TRP A 141 -8.14 -1.31 0.68
CA TRP A 141 -8.23 -0.82 2.05
C TRP A 141 -9.45 -1.42 2.76
N PHE A 142 -9.27 -1.84 4.02
CA PHE A 142 -10.37 -2.25 4.88
C PHE A 142 -10.31 -1.58 6.25
N LYS A 143 -11.49 -1.41 6.84
CA LYS A 143 -11.71 -1.11 8.24
C LYS A 143 -12.88 -1.95 8.72
N ARG A 144 -12.68 -2.74 9.77
CA ARG A 144 -13.70 -3.62 10.34
C ARG A 144 -13.68 -3.55 11.85
N THR A 145 -14.86 -3.67 12.44
CA THR A 145 -15.02 -3.69 13.89
C THR A 145 -15.79 -4.94 14.28
N ALA A 146 -15.26 -5.70 15.23
CA ALA A 146 -15.93 -6.86 15.82
C ALA A 146 -16.10 -6.67 17.32
N THR A 147 -17.04 -7.42 17.89
CA THR A 147 -17.28 -7.48 19.34
C THR A 147 -17.04 -8.89 19.84
N LEU A 148 -16.16 -9.03 20.84
CA LEU A 148 -15.92 -10.28 21.56
C LEU A 148 -16.52 -10.17 22.96
N THR A 149 -17.25 -11.18 23.39
CA THR A 149 -17.83 -11.26 24.74
C THR A 149 -17.00 -12.20 25.59
N SER A 150 -16.82 -11.89 26.88
CA SER A 150 -16.02 -12.70 27.82
C SER A 150 -16.53 -14.15 27.91
N ALA A 151 -17.85 -14.32 28.01
CA ALA A 151 -18.50 -15.63 28.14
C ALA A 151 -18.36 -16.55 26.91
N ALA A 152 -18.09 -16.00 25.72
CA ALA A 152 -17.92 -16.76 24.48
C ALA A 152 -16.56 -16.48 23.80
N ALA A 153 -15.59 -15.98 24.55
CA ALA A 153 -14.32 -15.49 24.01
C ALA A 153 -13.48 -16.60 23.33
N GLY A 154 -13.61 -17.85 23.78
CA GLY A 154 -12.96 -19.01 23.17
C GLY A 154 -13.58 -19.44 21.84
N THR A 155 -14.67 -18.80 21.40
CA THR A 155 -15.23 -18.97 20.05
C THR A 155 -14.77 -17.82 19.16
N ALA A 156 -14.23 -18.15 17.99
CA ALA A 156 -13.76 -17.14 17.05
C ALA A 156 -14.90 -16.20 16.60
N VAL A 157 -14.60 -14.91 16.56
CA VAL A 157 -15.47 -13.89 15.95
C VAL A 157 -14.75 -13.32 14.72
N HIS A 158 -15.37 -13.45 13.56
CA HIS A 158 -14.85 -12.93 12.31
C HIS A 158 -14.80 -11.39 12.33
N VAL A 159 -13.59 -10.85 12.16
CA VAL A 159 -13.36 -9.43 11.86
C VAL A 159 -13.38 -9.20 10.35
N LEU A 160 -12.81 -10.15 9.60
CA LEU A 160 -12.87 -10.28 8.15
C LEU A 160 -13.17 -11.73 7.81
N THR A 161 -14.10 -11.98 6.88
CA THR A 161 -14.37 -13.35 6.41
C THR A 161 -13.44 -13.74 5.27
N ASP A 162 -13.26 -15.04 5.02
CA ASP A 162 -12.53 -15.54 3.83
C ASP A 162 -13.11 -14.96 2.53
N ALA A 163 -14.43 -14.78 2.47
CA ALA A 163 -15.12 -14.20 1.33
C ALA A 163 -14.78 -12.70 1.12
N ASP A 164 -14.61 -11.93 2.20
CA ASP A 164 -14.17 -10.53 2.12
C ASP A 164 -12.75 -10.42 1.58
N VAL A 165 -11.88 -11.38 1.94
CA VAL A 165 -10.48 -11.42 1.51
C VAL A 165 -10.33 -11.92 0.08
N GLY A 166 -11.16 -12.88 -0.34
CA GLY A 166 -11.14 -13.45 -1.68
C GLY A 166 -9.84 -14.22 -1.92
N SER A 167 -9.13 -13.93 -3.02
CA SER A 167 -7.83 -14.56 -3.33
C SER A 167 -6.62 -13.82 -2.79
N LYS A 168 -6.82 -12.73 -2.02
CA LYS A 168 -5.75 -11.84 -1.57
C LYS A 168 -5.19 -12.24 -0.21
N THR A 169 -4.16 -11.54 0.24
CA THR A 169 -3.61 -11.64 1.60
C THR A 169 -4.03 -10.42 2.41
N ALA A 170 -4.48 -10.62 3.65
CA ALA A 170 -4.73 -9.51 4.55
C ALA A 170 -3.42 -9.00 5.17
N TYR A 171 -3.29 -7.68 5.30
CA TYR A 171 -2.20 -7.01 6.01
C TYR A 171 -2.79 -6.04 7.02
N ILE A 172 -2.37 -6.12 8.28
CA ILE A 172 -2.82 -5.20 9.34
C ILE A 172 -1.84 -4.04 9.43
N MET A 173 -2.35 -2.81 9.31
CA MET A 173 -1.56 -1.60 9.58
C MET A 173 -1.81 -1.04 10.98
N GLY A 174 -2.98 -1.33 11.56
CA GLY A 174 -3.31 -0.89 12.90
C GLY A 174 -4.51 -1.62 13.47
N ALA A 175 -4.52 -1.71 14.80
CA ALA A 175 -5.60 -2.29 15.57
C ALA A 175 -5.84 -1.46 16.84
N ILE A 176 -7.10 -1.27 17.19
CA ILE A 176 -7.54 -0.60 18.41
C ILE A 176 -8.50 -1.53 19.13
N LEU A 177 -8.06 -2.06 20.27
CA LEU A 177 -8.86 -2.87 21.16
C LEU A 177 -9.37 -2.00 22.31
N LYS A 178 -10.68 -2.00 22.55
CA LYS A 178 -11.30 -1.32 23.70
C LYS A 178 -12.09 -2.31 24.54
N VAL A 179 -11.87 -2.32 25.85
CA VAL A 179 -12.82 -2.91 26.82
C VAL A 179 -13.94 -1.89 27.02
N ASP A 180 -15.13 -2.19 26.50
CA ASP A 180 -16.27 -1.25 26.41
C ASP A 180 -17.12 -1.28 27.68
N GLY A 181 -16.49 -1.01 28.82
CA GLY A 181 -17.12 -0.98 30.14
C GLY A 181 -16.10 -1.04 31.28
N ALA A 182 -16.58 -0.93 32.52
CA ALA A 182 -15.73 -0.83 33.71
C ALA A 182 -15.21 -2.19 34.22
N THR A 183 -15.75 -3.29 33.73
CA THR A 183 -15.43 -4.65 34.20
C THR A 183 -14.23 -5.19 33.44
N ALA A 184 -13.13 -5.39 34.17
CA ALA A 184 -11.92 -6.04 33.65
C ALA A 184 -12.19 -7.50 33.27
N TRP A 185 -11.42 -8.00 32.31
CA TRP A 185 -11.45 -9.41 31.95
C TRP A 185 -10.67 -10.23 32.97
N THR A 186 -11.35 -11.19 33.62
CA THR A 186 -10.76 -12.04 34.66
C THR A 186 -11.14 -13.49 34.43
N ASP A 187 -10.16 -14.37 34.61
CA ASP A 187 -10.31 -15.81 34.58
C ASP A 187 -9.09 -16.45 35.24
N ASP A 188 -9.20 -17.69 35.72
CA ASP A 188 -8.06 -18.42 36.29
C ASP A 188 -7.22 -19.12 35.21
N ASN A 189 -7.82 -19.50 34.08
CA ASN A 189 -7.20 -20.30 33.04
C ASN A 189 -6.98 -19.51 31.74
N ALA A 190 -7.90 -18.63 31.36
CA ALA A 190 -7.73 -17.78 30.18
C ALA A 190 -6.64 -16.72 30.44
N ALA A 191 -5.75 -16.54 29.47
CA ALA A 191 -4.57 -15.68 29.62
C ALA A 191 -4.46 -14.62 28.52
N ILE A 192 -5.03 -14.86 27.34
CA ILE A 192 -4.82 -13.99 26.18
C ILE A 192 -6.07 -13.82 25.30
N VAL A 193 -6.10 -12.71 24.58
CA VAL A 193 -6.95 -12.50 23.41
C VAL A 193 -6.02 -12.26 22.22
N LYS A 194 -6.31 -12.86 21.06
CA LYS A 194 -5.45 -12.75 19.87
C LYS A 194 -6.23 -12.45 18.61
N ILE A 195 -5.52 -11.84 17.66
CA ILE A 195 -5.93 -11.73 16.26
C ILE A 195 -5.10 -12.72 15.45
N GLN A 196 -5.78 -13.60 14.73
CA GLN A 196 -5.17 -14.60 13.87
C GLN A 196 -5.98 -14.75 12.59
N ASP A 197 -5.41 -15.39 11.57
CA ASP A 197 -6.20 -15.76 10.40
C ASP A 197 -7.07 -17.01 10.63
N THR A 198 -7.96 -17.28 9.67
CA THR A 198 -8.89 -18.42 9.69
C THR A 198 -8.27 -19.73 9.17
N ASN A 199 -6.95 -19.79 9.00
CA ASN A 199 -6.28 -20.97 8.46
C ASN A 199 -6.33 -22.16 9.45
N GLY A 200 -6.19 -23.38 8.95
CA GLY A 200 -6.15 -24.58 9.82
C GLY A 200 -4.96 -24.59 10.79
N THR A 201 -3.86 -23.93 10.41
CA THR A 201 -2.78 -23.55 11.31
C THR A 201 -2.67 -22.03 11.28
N PRO A 202 -3.38 -21.33 12.20
CA PRO A 202 -3.52 -19.89 12.12
C PRO A 202 -2.18 -19.15 12.25
N VAL A 203 -1.97 -18.15 11.39
CA VAL A 203 -0.92 -17.15 11.61
C VAL A 203 -1.44 -16.13 12.63
N VAL A 204 -0.75 -15.99 13.75
CA VAL A 204 -1.11 -15.03 14.81
C VAL A 204 -0.42 -13.70 14.55
N GLY A 205 -1.22 -12.64 14.37
CA GLY A 205 -0.69 -11.30 14.12
C GLY A 205 -0.57 -10.44 15.37
N LEU A 206 -1.53 -10.53 16.29
CA LEU A 206 -1.53 -9.73 17.53
C LEU A 206 -1.97 -10.59 18.70
N THR A 207 -1.33 -10.41 19.85
CA THR A 207 -1.74 -11.03 21.11
C THR A 207 -1.81 -9.97 22.20
N TYR A 208 -2.91 -9.95 22.95
CA TYR A 208 -3.19 -9.07 24.07
C TYR A 208 -3.21 -9.88 25.35
N ALA A 209 -2.36 -9.53 26.31
CA ALA A 209 -2.33 -10.18 27.62
C ALA A 209 -3.56 -9.79 28.47
N LYS A 210 -4.21 -10.76 29.12
CA LYS A 210 -5.33 -10.56 30.06
C LYS A 210 -5.06 -9.43 31.05
N ALA A 211 -3.83 -9.34 31.58
CA ALA A 211 -3.44 -8.34 32.57
C ALA A 211 -3.66 -6.88 32.11
N GLN A 212 -3.76 -6.64 30.81
CA GLN A 212 -3.98 -5.32 30.21
C GLN A 212 -5.44 -5.09 29.80
N LEU A 213 -6.29 -6.12 29.86
CA LEU A 213 -7.71 -6.05 29.55
C LEU A 213 -8.51 -5.53 30.76
N THR A 214 -8.06 -4.42 31.35
CA THR A 214 -8.74 -3.77 32.47
C THR A 214 -9.98 -3.00 32.00
N GLY A 215 -10.88 -2.65 32.93
CA GLY A 215 -12.03 -1.81 32.61
C GLY A 215 -11.63 -0.51 31.91
N ASN A 216 -12.35 -0.17 30.84
CA ASN A 216 -12.12 0.98 29.96
C ASN A 216 -10.72 1.03 29.30
N ALA A 217 -9.96 -0.07 29.31
CA ALA A 217 -8.67 -0.12 28.64
C ALA A 217 -8.81 0.12 27.13
N VAL A 218 -7.85 0.86 26.57
CA VAL A 218 -7.66 1.02 25.13
C VAL A 218 -6.23 0.58 24.81
N LEU A 219 -6.10 -0.46 23.98
CA LEU A 219 -4.81 -1.03 23.58
C LEU A 219 -4.62 -0.86 22.07
N VAL A 220 -3.42 -0.42 21.71
CA VAL A 220 -2.93 -0.26 20.33
C VAL A 220 -1.62 -1.02 20.16
N LEU A 221 -1.12 -1.15 18.92
CA LEU A 221 0.08 -1.96 18.60
C LEU A 221 1.29 -1.73 19.53
N GLY A 222 1.55 -0.48 19.94
CA GLY A 222 2.67 -0.14 20.83
C GLY A 222 2.36 -0.17 22.34
N SER A 223 1.19 -0.66 22.74
CA SER A 223 0.81 -0.71 24.17
C SER A 223 1.52 -1.84 24.89
N THR A 224 1.81 -1.64 26.17
CA THR A 224 2.33 -2.70 27.05
C THR A 224 1.42 -3.93 27.00
N GLY A 225 2.01 -5.13 26.96
CA GLY A 225 1.30 -6.41 26.92
C GLY A 225 0.58 -6.70 25.60
N VAL A 226 0.93 -5.97 24.53
CA VAL A 226 0.60 -6.33 23.15
C VAL A 226 1.84 -6.92 22.49
N THR A 227 1.75 -8.17 22.03
CA THR A 227 2.77 -8.83 21.22
C THR A 227 2.37 -8.75 19.76
N ILE A 228 3.28 -8.25 18.92
CA ILE A 228 3.11 -8.15 17.46
C ILE A 228 3.85 -9.33 16.82
N GLY A 229 3.13 -10.16 16.08
CA GLY A 229 3.71 -11.27 15.31
C GLY A 229 4.27 -10.81 13.97
N ASP A 230 5.11 -11.66 13.37
CA ASP A 230 5.90 -11.34 12.16
C ASP A 230 5.04 -10.89 10.97
N ALA A 231 3.84 -11.49 10.83
CA ALA A 231 2.84 -11.10 9.82
C ALA A 231 2.52 -9.60 9.81
N VAL A 232 2.59 -8.96 10.99
CA VAL A 232 2.31 -7.54 11.18
C VAL A 232 3.63 -6.75 11.33
N ALA A 233 4.60 -7.26 12.10
CA ALA A 233 5.84 -6.54 12.38
C ALA A 233 6.74 -6.39 11.16
N GLU A 234 6.82 -7.42 10.31
CA GLU A 234 7.64 -7.44 9.09
C GLU A 234 6.82 -7.11 7.83
N GLY A 235 5.49 -7.04 7.96
CA GLY A 235 4.59 -6.84 6.83
C GLY A 235 4.54 -8.02 5.87
N SER A 236 4.83 -9.25 6.34
CA SER A 236 4.75 -10.45 5.50
C SER A 236 3.31 -10.86 5.16
N GLY A 237 2.33 -10.31 5.87
CA GLY A 237 0.91 -10.63 5.68
C GLY A 237 0.51 -11.95 6.34
N PHE A 238 -0.80 -12.21 6.31
CA PHE A 238 -1.42 -13.43 6.82
C PHE A 238 -1.47 -14.53 5.74
N THR A 239 -2.16 -15.65 6.00
CA THR A 239 -2.37 -16.67 4.96
C THR A 239 -3.23 -16.12 3.82
N ALA A 240 -2.83 -16.41 2.57
CA ALA A 240 -3.62 -16.04 1.39
C ALA A 240 -5.03 -16.65 1.44
N ALA A 241 -6.02 -15.88 0.99
CA ALA A 241 -7.44 -16.22 0.96
C ALA A 241 -8.09 -16.51 2.33
N LYS A 242 -7.45 -16.06 3.42
CA LYS A 242 -7.95 -16.26 4.78
C LYS A 242 -8.33 -14.95 5.44
N GLY A 243 -9.49 -14.98 6.09
CA GLY A 243 -10.03 -13.91 6.90
C GLY A 243 -9.21 -13.66 8.17
N LEU A 244 -9.72 -12.77 9.03
CA LEU A 244 -9.14 -12.47 10.34
C LEU A 244 -10.18 -12.68 11.43
N ASP A 245 -9.77 -13.36 12.48
CA ASP A 245 -10.58 -13.63 13.66
C ASP A 245 -9.99 -12.95 14.88
N ILE A 246 -10.88 -12.52 15.77
CA ILE A 246 -10.54 -12.28 17.18
C ILE A 246 -11.03 -13.47 18.01
N ILE A 247 -10.14 -14.01 18.84
CA ILE A 247 -10.42 -15.17 19.69
C ILE A 247 -9.54 -15.14 20.94
N ALA A 248 -10.04 -15.64 22.05
CA ALA A 248 -9.25 -15.93 23.24
C ALA A 248 -8.72 -17.37 23.25
N ASP A 249 -7.78 -17.66 24.15
CA ASP A 249 -7.35 -19.02 24.45
C ASP A 249 -8.42 -19.85 25.17
N ALA A 250 -9.32 -19.20 25.92
CA ALA A 250 -10.51 -19.79 26.51
C ALA A 250 -11.60 -18.73 26.76
N ASN A 251 -12.79 -19.15 27.18
CA ASN A 251 -13.78 -18.23 27.72
C ASN A 251 -13.28 -17.62 29.04
N PHE A 252 -13.73 -16.42 29.35
CA PHE A 252 -13.41 -15.72 30.58
C PHE A 252 -14.63 -15.73 31.52
N ALA A 253 -14.38 -15.88 32.82
CA ALA A 253 -15.40 -15.83 33.85
C ALA A 253 -16.12 -14.47 33.94
N ALA A 254 -15.41 -13.36 33.69
CA ALA A 254 -15.99 -12.02 33.67
C ALA A 254 -15.24 -11.08 32.71
N GLY A 255 -15.91 -9.98 32.34
CA GLY A 255 -15.35 -8.92 31.51
C GLY A 255 -16.41 -8.28 30.62
N ASP A 256 -16.37 -6.95 30.49
CA ASP A 256 -17.25 -6.22 29.56
C ASP A 256 -16.83 -6.44 28.10
N ASN A 257 -17.74 -6.23 27.15
CA ASN A 257 -17.46 -6.50 25.74
C ASN A 257 -16.16 -5.85 25.25
N ILE A 258 -15.34 -6.61 24.54
CA ILE A 258 -14.21 -6.06 23.80
C ILE A 258 -14.70 -5.63 22.42
N LYS A 259 -14.41 -4.39 22.04
CA LYS A 259 -14.54 -3.91 20.66
C LYS A 259 -13.16 -3.79 20.04
N ILE A 260 -12.91 -4.57 19.00
CA ILE A 260 -11.69 -4.50 18.21
C ILE A 260 -12.00 -3.82 16.88
N THR A 261 -11.22 -2.79 16.52
CA THR A 261 -11.25 -2.22 15.18
C THR A 261 -9.89 -2.46 14.53
N ILE A 262 -9.90 -3.10 13.36
CA ILE A 262 -8.69 -3.39 12.58
C ILE A 262 -8.78 -2.65 11.26
N PHE A 263 -7.66 -2.09 10.81
CA PHE A 263 -7.53 -1.47 9.50
C PHE A 263 -6.20 -1.83 8.84
N GLY A 264 -6.23 -1.87 7.52
CA GLY A 264 -5.12 -2.29 6.68
C GLY A 264 -5.55 -2.48 5.23
N TYR A 265 -4.88 -3.35 4.50
CA TYR A 265 -5.15 -3.60 3.09
C TYR A 265 -5.15 -5.08 2.73
N LEU A 266 -5.83 -5.43 1.64
CA LEU A 266 -5.82 -6.75 1.03
C LEU A 266 -5.00 -6.70 -0.27
N ALA A 267 -3.90 -7.44 -0.37
CA ALA A 267 -3.03 -7.48 -1.56
C ALA A 267 -2.63 -8.91 -1.91
#